data_AF-A0A6N7HJT0-F1
#
_entry.id   AF-A0A6N7HJT0-F1
#
_cell.length_a   1.000
_cell.length_b   1.000
_cell.length_c   1.000
_cell.angle_alpha   90.00
_cell.angle_beta   90.00
_cell.angle_gamma   90.00
#
_symmetry.space_group_name_H-M   'P 1'
#
loop_
_entity.id
_entity.type
_entity.pdbx_description
1 polymer ?
#
loop_
_entity_poly.entity_id
_entity_poly.type
_entity_poly.pdbx_seq_one_letter_code
_entity_poly.pdbx_strand_id
1 'polypeptide(L)' 'MVHGSGMQLCAWVKVDGGADIEYDICGGEVELSFGGRFGDFQLHATEDGLAELIATTSAALDEMRAGAAGE' A
#
# COMPACT_ATOMS: atom_id res chain seq x y z
N MET A 1 -31.84 4.53 16.25
CA MET A 1 -30.70 3.61 16.04
C MET A 1 -30.45 3.58 14.53
N VAL A 2 -29.45 4.32 14.06
CA VAL A 2 -29.16 4.45 12.63
C VAL A 2 -28.19 3.32 12.28
N HIS A 3 -28.64 2.30 11.54
CA HIS A 3 -27.73 1.35 10.92
C HIS A 3 -27.03 2.10 9.77
N GLY A 4 -25.79 2.53 10.00
CA GLY A 4 -24.97 3.12 8.96
C GLY A 4 -24.75 2.11 7.85
N SER A 5 -25.25 2.40 6.66
CA SER A 5 -24.97 1.62 5.45
C SER A 5 -23.53 1.88 5.04
N GLY A 6 -22.58 1.11 5.59
CA GLY A 6 -21.18 1.18 5.19
C GLY A 6 -21.02 0.62 3.79
N MET A 7 -20.44 1.40 2.88
CA MET A 7 -20.01 0.95 1.57
C MET A 7 -18.52 0.57 1.67
N GLN A 8 -18.22 -0.71 1.49
CA GLN A 8 -16.84 -1.18 1.37
C GLN A 8 -16.42 -1.05 -0.10
N LEU A 9 -15.48 -0.15 -0.38
CA LEU A 9 -14.85 -0.05 -1.69
C LEU A 9 -13.60 -0.93 -1.69
N CYS A 10 -13.54 -1.93 -2.58
CA CYS A 10 -12.32 -2.70 -2.81
C CYS A 10 -11.70 -2.22 -4.12
N ALA A 11 -10.62 -1.45 -4.03
CA ALA A 11 -9.78 -1.11 -5.18
C ALA A 11 -8.58 -2.07 -5.24
N TRP A 12 -8.25 -2.55 -6.43
CA TRP A 12 -7.06 -3.35 -6.67
C TRP A 12 -6.10 -2.57 -7.56
N VAL A 13 -4.87 -2.39 -7.10
CA VAL A 13 -3.81 -1.72 -7.84
C VAL A 13 -2.71 -2.74 -8.11
N LYS A 14 -2.26 -2.84 -9.37
CA LYS A 14 -1.08 -3.62 -9.74
C LYS A 14 0.14 -2.70 -9.73
N VAL A 15 1.14 -3.03 -8.93
CA VAL A 15 2.45 -2.37 -8.92
C VAL A 15 3.43 -3.24 -9.71
N ASP A 16 4.14 -2.66 -10.67
CA ASP A 16 5.10 -3.36 -11.54
C ASP A 16 6.49 -2.70 -11.45
N GLY A 17 7.53 -3.34 -12.01
CA GLY A 17 8.89 -2.84 -11.99
C GLY A 17 9.01 -1.53 -12.76
N GLY A 18 9.20 -0.42 -12.06
CA GLY A 18 9.18 0.93 -12.63
C GLY A 18 7.94 1.75 -12.28
N ALA A 19 7.08 1.26 -11.37
CA ALA A 19 6.08 2.10 -10.73
C ALA A 19 6.77 3.24 -9.95
N ASP A 20 6.34 4.47 -10.22
CA ASP A 20 6.76 5.66 -9.47
C ASP A 20 5.89 5.75 -8.21
N ILE A 21 6.53 5.60 -7.05
CA ILE A 21 5.88 5.68 -5.74
C ILE A 21 6.52 6.85 -5.02
N GLU A 22 5.71 7.87 -4.76
CA GLU A 22 6.11 9.07 -4.05
C GLU A 22 5.55 9.03 -2.62
N TYR A 23 6.22 9.69 -1.69
CA TYR A 23 5.73 9.85 -0.32
C TYR A 23 5.81 11.30 0.15
N ASP A 24 4.83 11.72 0.93
CA ASP A 24 4.84 12.96 1.68
C ASP A 24 4.54 12.69 3.16
N ILE A 25 5.10 13.53 4.04
CA ILE A 25 4.84 13.47 5.48
C ILE A 25 4.00 14.68 5.84
N CYS A 26 2.73 14.44 6.14
CA CYS A 26 1.80 15.48 6.53
C CYS A 26 1.36 15.24 7.98
N GLY A 27 2.03 15.95 8.91
CA GLY A 27 1.79 15.74 10.34
C GLY A 27 2.35 14.41 10.85
N GLY A 28 1.50 13.60 11.49
CA GLY A 28 1.87 12.29 12.07
C GLY A 28 1.54 11.10 11.16
N GLU A 29 1.28 11.38 9.89
CA GLU A 29 0.85 10.39 8.89
C GLU A 29 1.73 10.51 7.64
N VAL A 30 1.88 9.40 6.94
CA VAL A 30 2.48 9.34 5.60
C VAL A 30 1.35 9.25 4.57
N GLU A 31 1.52 9.97 3.48
CA GLU A 31 0.73 9.82 2.26
C GLU A 31 1.62 9.18 1.20
N LEU A 32 1.22 8.02 0.70
CA LEU A 32 1.90 7.32 -0.40
C LEU A 32 1.08 7.51 -1.67
N SER A 33 1.68 8.13 -2.67
CA SER A 33 1.06 8.36 -3.97
C SER A 33 1.58 7.36 -4.99
N PHE A 34 0.65 6.68 -5.66
CA PHE A 34 0.96 5.69 -6.68
C PHE A 34 0.58 6.25 -8.05
N GLY A 35 1.56 6.78 -8.77
CA GLY A 35 1.45 6.91 -10.22
C GLY A 35 1.96 8.20 -10.86
N GLY A 36 2.53 8.00 -12.06
CA GLY A 36 2.37 8.91 -13.18
C GLY A 36 1.15 8.52 -14.06
N ARG A 37 0.53 9.54 -14.68
CA ARG A 37 -0.51 9.51 -15.75
C ARG A 37 -1.89 8.86 -15.48
N PHE A 38 -2.10 7.97 -14.50
CA PHE A 38 -3.37 7.23 -14.35
C PHE A 38 -4.29 7.60 -13.16
N GLY A 39 -3.96 8.63 -12.39
CA GLY A 39 -4.85 9.15 -11.35
C GLY A 39 -4.53 8.64 -9.95
N ASP A 40 -4.74 9.54 -9.02
CA ASP A 40 -4.18 9.65 -7.68
C ASP A 40 -4.67 8.57 -6.71
N PHE A 41 -4.18 7.33 -6.84
CA PHE A 41 -4.32 6.39 -5.74
C PHE A 41 -3.38 6.83 -4.61
N GLN A 42 -3.97 7.24 -3.49
CA GLN A 42 -3.26 7.66 -2.29
C GLN A 42 -3.55 6.67 -1.17
N LEU A 43 -2.49 6.22 -0.50
CA LEU A 43 -2.59 5.44 0.73
C LEU A 43 -2.11 6.31 1.89
N HIS A 44 -2.99 6.57 2.85
CA HIS A 44 -2.62 7.24 4.08
C HIS A 44 -2.40 6.22 5.18
N ALA A 45 -1.31 6.38 5.94
CA ALA A 45 -1.02 5.55 7.10
C ALA A 45 -0.39 6.37 8.22
N THR A 46 -0.72 6.01 9.46
CA THR A 46 0.03 6.47 10.64
C THR A 46 1.42 5.83 10.67
N GLU A 47 2.30 6.31 11.55
CA GLU A 47 3.63 5.69 11.76
C GLU A 47 3.53 4.18 12.07
N ASP A 48 2.63 3.80 12.99
CA ASP A 48 2.41 2.40 13.37
C ASP A 48 1.84 1.57 12.21
N GLY A 49 0.85 2.10 11.48
CA GLY A 49 0.28 1.43 10.32
C GLY A 49 1.28 1.26 9.18
N LEU A 50 2.14 2.25 8.96
CA LEU A 50 3.22 2.16 7.97
C LEU A 50 4.25 1.09 8.37
N ALA A 51 4.62 1.03 9.66
CA ALA A 51 5.55 0.02 10.17
C ALA A 51 4.99 -1.41 9.97
N GLU A 52 3.70 -1.62 10.24
CA GLU A 52 3.03 -2.91 10.00
C GLU A 52 2.96 -3.27 8.50
N LEU A 53 2.67 -2.28 7.64
CA LEU A 53 2.66 -2.45 6.18
C LEU A 53 4.04 -2.88 5.66
N ILE A 54 5.11 -2.22 6.11
CA ILE A 54 6.49 -2.55 5.72
C ILE A 54 6.85 -3.97 6.18
N ALA A 55 6.56 -4.31 7.44
CA ALA A 55 6.86 -5.64 7.98
C ALA A 55 6.16 -6.75 7.18
N THR A 56 4.87 -6.57 6.91
CA THR A 56 4.05 -7.54 6.18
C THR A 56 4.50 -7.70 4.73
N THR A 57 4.70 -6.60 4.02
CA THR A 57 5.09 -6.63 2.59
C THR A 57 6.52 -7.12 2.40
N SER A 58 7.43 -6.85 3.34
CA SER A 58 8.79 -7.39 3.33
C SER A 58 8.79 -8.90 3.50
N ALA A 59 8.02 -9.43 4.46
CA ALA A 59 7.87 -10.86 4.66
C ALA A 59 7.33 -11.55 3.39
N ALA A 60 6.28 -10.99 2.78
CA ALA A 60 5.73 -11.50 1.53
C ALA A 60 6.77 -11.51 0.38
N LEU A 61 7.59 -10.46 0.27
CA LEU A 61 8.66 -10.41 -0.72
C LEU A 61 9.75 -11.47 -0.49
N ASP A 62 10.12 -11.70 0.78
CA ASP A 62 11.08 -12.76 1.14
C ASP A 62 10.53 -14.15 0.80
N GLU A 63 9.26 -14.41 1.06
CA GLU A 63 8.61 -15.67 0.65
C GLU A 63 8.60 -15.85 -0.87
N MET A 64 8.31 -14.80 -1.64
CA MET A 64 8.37 -14.85 -3.11
C MET A 64 9.77 -15.19 -3.62
N ARG A 65 10.81 -14.61 -3.01
CA ARG A 65 12.21 -14.88 -3.37
C ARG A 65 12.63 -16.30 -3.01
N ALA A 66 12.19 -16.81 -1.86
CA ALA A 66 12.45 -18.17 -1.44
C ALA A 66 11.74 -19.19 -2.37
N GLY A 67 10.51 -18.91 -2.77
CA GLY A 67 9.76 -19.72 -3.72
C GLY A 67 10.38 -19.74 -5.12
N ALA A 68 10.82 -18.58 -5.62
CA ALA A 68 11.50 -18.46 -6.92
C ALA A 68 12.88 -19.15 -6.97
N ALA A 69 13.52 -19.40 -5.83
CA ALA A 69 14.78 -20.14 -5.74
C ALA A 69 14.61 -21.68 -5.74
N GLY A 70 13.36 -22.16 -5.73
CA GLY A 70 13.00 -23.59 -5.70
C GLY A 70 12.44 -24.17 -7.00
N GLU A 71 12.39 -23.39 -8.08
CA GLU A 71 11.96 -23.82 -9.44
C GLU A 71 13.15 -23.97 -10.41
#